data_AF-A0A0D1YQA0-F1
#
_entry.id   AF-A0A0D1YQA0-F1
#
_cell.length_a   1.000
_cell.length_b   1.000
_cell.length_c   1.000
_cell.angle_alpha   90.00
_cell.angle_beta   90.00
_cell.angle_gamma   90.00
#
_symmetry.space_group_name_H-M   'P 1'
#
loop_
_entity.id
_entity.type
_entity.pdbx_description
1 polymer ?
#
loop_
_entity_poly.entity_id
_entity_poly.type
_entity_poly.pdbx_seq_one_letter_code
_entity_poly.pdbx_strand_id
1 'polypeptide(L)'
;MTVFFPFVQLPRGLTVATLVEERPFLLLAIASAAAFEYPQLQRTLEAELKEMLSLQVIINGNRSLDILQGLLVYLAWFHFHLVPRSRRTYTYIQLAISIVIDLGLHEENGDINIDQRDRYSSDPSSRPEGAELCSNEARRAYLGCYYLSINNAQVTSKPNNLPFSEKMLQDSILLDELQEYQTDRLIRPLIRLQHLAERTYETYRGEKSDGGQNRLHLHASQMITQLKEWKCSTPSDLADTALLQSAYHCVRIQIYEMGLVYRCPNSKIMDKNIANGAESRPVKPAVIANLVKSVEAAKEAYDFFLEIPPRSYNYLSTVEWSRITTITIIIYTLSVRFPGVPDWNRELARQTLEFEKYLGKLVDHINCGRAEMSSSASLTPTMFALFPDILDSVRVTYAAITASPSNFPQGIRAHKALDSGKECQRPSTRRARNFACPGFRHLPARWDHPNNSTFNHPQLSYDAVTELQAVENKALWDHLFSADYLT
;
A
#
# COMPACT_ATOMS: atom_id res chain seq x y z
N MET A 1 -3.16 15.27 1.11
CA MET A 1 -3.02 13.88 1.63
C MET A 1 -4.36 13.14 1.72
N THR A 2 -5.41 13.78 2.24
CA THR A 2 -6.77 13.20 2.42
C THR A 2 -7.40 12.65 1.13
N VAL A 3 -7.15 13.26 -0.03
CA VAL A 3 -7.64 12.78 -1.34
C VAL A 3 -7.07 11.39 -1.70
N PHE A 4 -5.85 11.04 -1.25
CA PHE A 4 -5.23 9.73 -1.52
C PHE A 4 -5.53 8.67 -0.45
N PHE A 5 -6.22 9.06 0.63
CA PHE A 5 -6.68 8.18 1.69
C PHE A 5 -7.91 8.80 2.41
N PRO A 6 -9.13 8.68 1.85
CA PRO A 6 -10.30 9.44 2.30
C PRO A 6 -10.97 8.91 3.58
N PHE A 7 -10.31 8.01 4.32
CA PHE A 7 -10.91 7.22 5.40
C PHE A 7 -10.70 7.81 6.81
N VAL A 8 -9.89 8.86 6.92
CA VAL A 8 -9.68 9.61 8.17
C VAL A 8 -9.80 11.08 7.82
N GLN A 9 -10.88 11.71 8.27
CA GLN A 9 -11.17 13.13 8.07
C GLN A 9 -11.22 13.82 9.42
N LEU A 10 -10.64 15.02 9.49
CA LEU A 10 -10.70 15.87 10.68
C LEU A 10 -11.81 16.92 10.50
N PRO A 11 -12.68 17.13 11.52
CA PRO A 11 -13.66 18.21 11.51
C PRO A 11 -12.99 19.58 11.34
N ARG A 12 -13.60 20.47 10.56
CA ARG A 12 -13.05 21.81 10.24
C ARG A 12 -12.88 22.74 11.45
N GLY A 13 -13.51 22.43 12.58
CA GLY A 13 -13.42 23.21 13.82
C GLY A 13 -12.45 22.64 14.86
N LEU A 14 -11.75 21.55 14.56
CA LEU A 14 -10.88 20.88 15.51
C LEU A 14 -9.55 21.65 15.64
N THR A 15 -9.19 22.04 16.86
CA THR A 15 -7.91 22.70 17.15
C THR A 15 -6.83 21.70 17.55
N VAL A 16 -5.56 22.09 17.44
CA VAL A 16 -4.45 21.26 17.92
C VAL A 16 -4.57 20.99 19.41
N ALA A 17 -4.96 21.98 20.21
CA ALA A 17 -5.18 21.82 21.65
C ALA A 17 -6.24 20.74 21.95
N THR A 18 -7.38 20.77 21.25
CA THR A 18 -8.42 19.73 21.40
C THR A 18 -7.92 18.35 20.95
N LEU A 19 -7.08 18.28 19.91
CA LEU A 19 -6.49 17.02 19.46
C LEU A 19 -5.49 16.44 20.49
N VAL A 20 -4.70 17.29 21.14
CA VAL A 20 -3.76 16.85 22.19
C VAL A 20 -4.52 16.22 23.36
N GLU A 21 -5.67 16.79 23.73
CA GLU A 21 -6.48 16.31 24.86
C GLU A 21 -7.30 15.07 24.51
N GLU A 22 -7.99 15.08 23.36
CA GLU A 22 -8.97 14.04 23.02
C GLU A 22 -8.41 12.90 22.16
N ARG A 23 -7.44 13.22 21.29
CA ARG A 23 -6.95 12.28 20.24
C ARG A 23 -5.43 12.36 20.05
N PRO A 24 -4.64 12.14 21.12
CA PRO A 24 -3.20 12.32 21.09
C PRO A 24 -2.49 11.34 20.13
N PHE A 25 -3.03 10.13 19.96
CA PHE A 25 -2.41 9.14 19.07
C PHE A 25 -2.60 9.50 17.60
N LEU A 26 -3.81 9.92 17.22
CA LEU A 26 -4.11 10.42 15.87
C LEU A 26 -3.28 11.65 15.53
N LEU A 27 -3.18 12.61 16.45
CA LEU A 27 -2.36 13.81 16.27
C LEU A 27 -0.90 13.44 15.96
N LEU A 28 -0.32 12.55 16.76
CA LEU A 28 1.06 12.11 16.58
C LEU A 28 1.27 11.39 15.23
N ALA A 29 0.30 10.59 14.79
CA ALA A 29 0.32 9.94 13.48
C ALA A 29 0.25 10.93 12.32
N ILE A 30 -0.62 11.94 12.44
CA ILE A 30 -0.77 13.00 11.45
C ILE A 30 0.53 13.83 11.36
N ALA A 31 1.07 14.24 12.50
CA ALA A 31 2.33 14.97 12.56
C ALA A 31 3.49 14.15 11.94
N SER A 32 3.57 12.85 12.25
CA SER A 32 4.56 11.95 11.66
C SER A 32 4.44 11.88 10.13
N ALA A 33 3.22 11.79 9.62
CA ALA A 33 2.97 11.72 8.18
C ALA A 33 3.26 13.06 7.48
N ALA A 34 2.91 14.19 8.11
CA ALA A 34 3.11 15.54 7.57
C ALA A 34 4.56 16.03 7.67
N ALA A 35 5.37 15.50 8.60
CA ALA A 35 6.78 15.86 8.77
C ALA A 35 7.72 15.26 7.70
N PHE A 36 7.21 14.86 6.53
CA PHE A 36 8.00 14.22 5.46
C PHE A 36 9.13 15.12 4.91
N GLU A 37 8.99 16.45 5.05
CA GLU A 37 10.05 17.43 4.70
C GLU A 37 11.17 17.49 5.76
N TYR A 38 10.95 16.94 6.95
CA TYR A 38 11.85 16.99 8.10
C TYR A 38 12.20 15.57 8.58
N PRO A 39 13.13 14.86 7.89
CA PRO A 39 13.40 13.43 8.15
C PRO A 39 13.85 13.10 9.58
N GLN A 40 14.46 14.07 10.29
CA GLN A 40 14.87 13.88 11.68
C GLN A 40 13.63 13.88 12.60
N LEU A 41 12.82 14.93 12.52
CA LEU A 41 11.57 15.07 13.24
C LEU A 41 10.63 13.89 12.95
N GLN A 42 10.44 13.52 11.68
CA GLN A 42 9.61 12.39 11.28
C GLN A 42 10.03 11.06 11.96
N ARG A 43 11.34 10.84 12.16
CA ARG A 43 11.85 9.65 12.86
C ARG A 43 11.61 9.70 14.36
N THR A 44 11.79 10.87 14.98
CA THR A 44 11.50 11.07 16.40
C THR A 44 10.03 10.81 16.68
N LEU A 45 9.14 11.44 15.90
CA LEU A 45 7.70 11.26 16.01
C LEU A 45 7.28 9.79 15.75
N GLU A 46 7.90 9.12 14.77
CA GLU A 46 7.65 7.70 14.53
C GLU A 46 8.05 6.81 15.71
N ALA A 47 9.20 7.08 16.34
CA ALA A 47 9.67 6.32 17.50
C ALA A 47 8.68 6.47 18.67
N GLU A 48 8.27 7.71 18.95
CA GLU A 48 7.27 8.04 19.97
C GLU A 48 5.91 7.39 19.65
N LEU A 49 5.48 7.40 18.39
CA LEU A 49 4.25 6.75 17.95
C LEU A 49 4.26 5.24 18.23
N LYS A 50 5.38 4.57 17.95
CA LYS A 50 5.50 3.11 18.21
C LYS A 50 5.55 2.79 19.69
N GLU A 51 6.20 3.63 20.48
CA GLU A 51 6.24 3.49 21.93
C GLU A 51 4.84 3.66 22.51
N MET A 52 4.13 4.74 22.13
CA MET A 52 2.75 4.99 22.54
C MET A 52 1.81 3.87 22.08
N LEU A 53 1.93 3.39 20.84
CA LEU A 53 1.15 2.25 20.33
C LEU A 53 1.38 1.00 21.18
N SER A 54 2.64 0.71 21.53
CA SER A 54 3.00 -0.47 22.33
C SER A 54 2.43 -0.35 23.74
N LEU A 55 2.57 0.82 24.37
CA LEU A 55 2.04 1.07 25.71
C LEU A 55 0.51 0.99 25.73
N GLN A 56 -0.17 1.71 24.84
CA GLN A 56 -1.63 1.78 24.83
C GLN A 56 -2.26 0.43 24.46
N VAL A 57 -1.79 -0.20 23.38
CA VAL A 57 -2.48 -1.36 22.80
C VAL A 57 -2.00 -2.67 23.39
N ILE A 58 -0.70 -2.82 23.63
CA ILE A 58 -0.09 -4.09 24.06
C ILE A 58 -0.01 -4.19 25.58
N ILE A 59 0.44 -3.13 26.26
CA ILE A 59 0.60 -3.14 27.72
C ILE A 59 -0.74 -2.89 28.41
N ASN A 60 -1.42 -1.80 28.05
CA ASN A 60 -2.66 -1.39 28.72
C ASN A 60 -3.91 -2.09 28.16
N GLY A 61 -3.84 -2.63 26.94
CA GLY A 61 -5.00 -3.27 26.29
C GLY A 61 -6.06 -2.27 25.79
N ASN A 62 -5.75 -0.98 25.72
CA ASN A 62 -6.68 0.06 25.30
C ASN A 62 -7.05 -0.08 23.82
N ARG A 63 -8.32 0.15 23.50
CA ARG A 63 -8.88 0.16 22.14
C ARG A 63 -9.77 1.39 22.03
N SER A 64 -9.49 2.24 21.05
CA SER A 64 -10.25 3.47 20.83
C SER A 64 -10.23 3.84 19.35
N LEU A 65 -11.18 4.68 18.95
CA LEU A 65 -11.24 5.21 17.60
C LEU A 65 -9.99 6.08 17.29
N ASP A 66 -9.47 6.81 18.28
CA ASP A 66 -8.20 7.56 18.18
C ASP A 66 -7.04 6.66 17.74
N ILE A 67 -6.85 5.53 18.43
CA ILE A 67 -5.79 4.57 18.10
C ILE A 67 -6.00 3.99 16.69
N LEU A 68 -7.24 3.62 16.34
CA LEU A 68 -7.56 3.08 15.03
C LEU A 68 -7.24 4.10 13.93
N GLN A 69 -7.77 5.32 14.03
CA GLN A 69 -7.55 6.37 13.02
C GLN A 69 -6.07 6.72 12.90
N GLY A 70 -5.36 6.89 14.02
CA GLY A 70 -3.91 7.16 13.98
C GLY A 70 -3.13 6.01 13.35
N LEU A 71 -3.51 4.76 13.62
CA LEU A 71 -2.84 3.60 13.03
C LEU A 71 -3.11 3.50 11.52
N LEU A 72 -4.32 3.85 11.07
CA LEU A 72 -4.66 3.93 9.65
C LEU A 72 -3.86 5.02 8.93
N VAL A 73 -3.70 6.21 9.54
CA VAL A 73 -2.84 7.28 9.00
C VAL A 73 -1.39 6.80 8.91
N TYR A 74 -0.86 6.22 9.99
CA TYR A 74 0.49 5.67 9.99
C TYR A 74 0.70 4.59 8.90
N LEU A 75 -0.28 3.71 8.70
CA LEU A 75 -0.26 2.69 7.65
C LEU A 75 -0.38 3.27 6.24
N ALA A 76 -1.20 4.30 6.05
CA ALA A 76 -1.39 4.98 4.78
C ALA A 76 -0.09 5.63 4.31
N TRP A 77 0.75 6.18 5.19
CA TRP A 77 2.07 6.74 4.86
C TRP A 77 3.27 5.91 5.35
N PHE A 78 3.06 4.60 5.53
CA PHE A 78 4.07 3.66 6.02
C PHE A 78 5.35 3.59 5.19
N HIS A 79 5.33 3.97 3.91
CA HIS A 79 6.51 3.95 3.04
C HIS A 79 7.62 4.91 3.49
N PHE A 80 7.29 6.00 4.20
CA PHE A 80 8.29 6.85 4.87
C PHE A 80 8.98 6.15 6.05
N HIS A 81 8.34 5.13 6.59
CA HIS A 81 8.72 4.43 7.82
C HIS A 81 9.23 2.99 7.55
N LEU A 82 9.05 2.53 6.31
CA LEU A 82 9.38 1.17 5.94
C LEU A 82 10.90 1.00 5.85
N VAL A 83 11.43 0.15 6.72
CA VAL A 83 12.76 -0.44 6.54
C VAL A 83 12.63 -1.62 5.59
N PRO A 84 13.43 -1.71 4.50
CA PRO A 84 13.39 -2.84 3.59
C PRO A 84 13.47 -4.19 4.31
N ARG A 85 12.62 -5.14 3.93
CA ARG A 85 12.45 -6.50 4.52
C ARG A 85 11.81 -6.59 5.91
N SER A 86 11.44 -5.47 6.51
CA SER A 86 10.59 -5.47 7.69
C SER A 86 9.21 -6.01 7.34
N ARG A 87 8.79 -7.13 7.97
CA ARG A 87 7.42 -7.67 7.81
C ARG A 87 6.38 -6.94 8.67
N ARG A 88 6.77 -5.82 9.28
CA ARG A 88 5.98 -5.11 10.31
C ARG A 88 4.65 -4.57 9.78
N THR A 89 4.54 -4.19 8.50
CA THR A 89 3.30 -3.67 7.93
C THR A 89 2.12 -4.63 8.11
N TYR A 90 2.32 -5.92 7.87
CA TYR A 90 1.25 -6.90 8.08
C TYR A 90 0.85 -6.98 9.55
N THR A 91 1.81 -6.94 10.47
CA THR A 91 1.51 -6.96 11.92
C THR A 91 0.69 -5.75 12.33
N TYR A 92 1.03 -4.55 11.85
CA TYR A 92 0.25 -3.34 12.13
C TYR A 92 -1.14 -3.39 11.52
N ILE A 93 -1.30 -3.95 10.32
CA ILE A 93 -2.63 -4.18 9.72
C ILE A 93 -3.45 -5.16 10.56
N GLN A 94 -2.86 -6.27 11.00
CA GLN A 94 -3.56 -7.21 11.88
C GLN A 94 -3.94 -6.57 13.21
N LEU A 95 -3.12 -5.64 13.72
CA LEU A 95 -3.45 -4.86 14.91
C LEU A 95 -4.65 -3.92 14.65
N ALA A 96 -4.69 -3.23 13.51
CA ALA A 96 -5.83 -2.41 13.11
C ALA A 96 -7.12 -3.24 12.97
N ILE A 97 -7.03 -4.43 12.36
CA ILE A 97 -8.15 -5.37 12.26
C ILE A 97 -8.61 -5.81 13.67
N SER A 98 -7.68 -6.12 14.57
CA SER A 98 -8.03 -6.46 15.96
C SER A 98 -8.79 -5.31 16.64
N ILE A 99 -8.34 -4.06 16.48
CA ILE A 99 -9.02 -2.89 17.06
C ILE A 99 -10.42 -2.71 16.45
N VAL A 100 -10.59 -2.90 15.13
CA VAL A 100 -11.91 -2.88 14.47
C VAL A 100 -12.87 -3.92 15.07
N ILE A 101 -12.37 -5.12 15.34
CA ILE A 101 -13.15 -6.21 15.94
C ILE A 101 -13.49 -5.88 17.39
N ASP A 102 -12.51 -5.45 18.19
CA ASP A 102 -12.68 -5.11 19.60
C ASP A 102 -13.67 -3.94 19.80
N LEU A 103 -13.74 -3.00 18.85
CA LEU A 103 -14.70 -1.89 18.82
C LEU A 103 -16.09 -2.29 18.29
N GLY A 104 -16.28 -3.53 17.81
CA GLY A 104 -17.56 -3.99 17.26
C GLY A 104 -17.95 -3.37 15.92
N LEU A 105 -17.04 -2.70 15.20
CA LEU A 105 -17.38 -1.95 13.98
C LEU A 105 -17.80 -2.84 12.79
N HIS A 106 -17.44 -4.12 12.86
CA HIS A 106 -17.75 -5.13 11.85
C HIS A 106 -19.14 -5.76 12.03
N GLU A 107 -19.79 -5.59 13.18
CA GLU A 107 -21.05 -6.25 13.50
C GLU A 107 -22.22 -5.61 12.75
N GLU A 108 -23.09 -6.43 12.13
CA GLU A 108 -24.24 -5.97 11.32
C GLU A 108 -25.34 -5.30 12.17
N ASN A 109 -25.42 -5.65 13.45
CA ASN A 109 -26.37 -5.09 14.41
C ASN A 109 -25.66 -4.01 15.23
N GLY A 110 -25.57 -2.80 14.69
CA GLY A 110 -24.82 -1.69 15.27
C GLY A 110 -25.43 -1.11 16.55
N ASP A 111 -25.33 -1.83 17.67
CA ASP A 111 -25.15 -1.17 18.97
C ASP A 111 -23.65 -1.00 19.16
N ILE A 112 -23.12 0.12 18.66
CA ILE A 112 -21.78 0.59 19.01
C ILE A 112 -21.70 0.50 20.54
N ASN A 113 -20.73 -0.26 21.08
CA ASN A 113 -20.43 -0.30 22.52
C ASN A 113 -19.82 1.05 22.98
N ILE A 114 -20.55 2.14 22.75
CA ILE A 114 -20.50 3.31 23.60
C ILE A 114 -21.13 2.83 24.91
N ASP A 115 -20.43 3.04 26.02
CA ASP A 115 -20.73 2.54 27.36
C ASP A 115 -22.19 2.10 27.58
N GLN A 116 -22.35 0.91 28.16
CA GLN A 116 -23.63 0.34 28.59
C GLN A 116 -24.45 1.24 29.55
N ARG A 117 -23.99 2.47 29.83
CA ARG A 117 -24.65 3.47 30.67
C ARG A 117 -25.72 4.29 29.94
N ASP A 118 -25.64 4.44 28.61
CA ASP A 118 -26.59 5.28 27.85
C ASP A 118 -27.73 4.49 27.18
N ARG A 119 -27.76 3.16 27.30
CA ARG A 119 -28.79 2.28 26.67
C ARG A 119 -30.20 2.41 27.27
N TYR A 120 -30.44 3.31 28.23
CA TYR A 120 -31.77 3.52 28.83
C TYR A 120 -32.58 4.66 28.21
N SER A 121 -32.07 5.34 27.18
CA SER A 121 -32.83 6.37 26.46
C SER A 121 -33.42 5.78 25.18
N SER A 122 -34.63 5.23 25.28
CA SER A 122 -35.39 4.61 24.19
C SER A 122 -35.92 5.59 23.14
N ASP A 123 -35.40 6.81 23.07
CA ASP A 123 -35.88 7.88 22.20
C ASP A 123 -34.85 8.16 21.07
N PRO A 124 -35.15 7.78 19.81
CA PRO A 124 -34.30 8.06 18.65
C PRO A 124 -34.01 9.55 18.45
N SER A 125 -34.82 10.45 19.01
CA SER A 125 -34.64 11.91 18.90
C SER A 125 -33.68 12.51 19.93
N SER A 126 -33.18 11.71 20.88
CA SER A 126 -32.27 12.15 21.94
C SER A 126 -30.78 11.92 21.64
N ARG A 127 -30.44 11.38 20.47
CA ARG A 127 -29.04 11.17 20.08
C ARG A 127 -28.35 12.53 19.88
N PRO A 128 -27.28 12.84 20.63
CA PRO A 128 -26.53 14.06 20.38
C PRO A 128 -25.90 13.98 18.98
N GLU A 129 -25.96 15.08 18.23
CA GLU A 129 -25.39 15.23 16.88
C GLU A 129 -23.91 14.77 16.81
N GLY A 130 -23.16 14.94 17.91
CA GLY A 130 -21.79 14.44 18.06
C GLY A 130 -21.62 12.91 18.09
N ALA A 131 -22.64 12.14 18.54
CA ALA A 131 -22.60 10.69 18.53
C ALA A 131 -22.76 10.12 17.11
N GLU A 132 -23.53 10.79 16.26
CA GLU A 132 -23.68 10.42 14.84
C GLU A 132 -22.41 10.72 14.04
N LEU A 133 -21.79 11.89 14.25
CA LEU A 133 -20.48 12.23 13.68
C LEU A 133 -19.40 11.21 14.07
N CYS A 134 -19.33 10.85 15.36
CA CYS A 134 -18.43 9.82 15.86
C CYS A 134 -18.70 8.45 15.20
N SER A 135 -19.97 8.13 14.93
CA SER A 135 -20.36 6.93 14.19
C SER A 135 -19.90 6.95 12.73
N ASN A 136 -19.99 8.09 12.04
CA ASN A 136 -19.53 8.23 10.65
C ASN A 136 -18.00 8.21 10.54
N GLU A 137 -17.30 8.82 11.49
CA GLU A 137 -15.85 8.67 11.62
C GLU A 137 -15.43 7.20 11.80
N ALA A 138 -16.16 6.44 12.63
CA ALA A 138 -15.93 5.02 12.82
C ALA A 138 -16.21 4.20 11.54
N ARG A 139 -17.26 4.53 10.78
CA ARG A 139 -17.53 3.93 9.45
C ARG A 139 -16.39 4.17 8.48
N ARG A 140 -15.91 5.41 8.36
CA ARG A 140 -14.76 5.74 7.50
C ARG A 140 -13.52 4.94 7.91
N ALA A 141 -13.22 4.89 9.20
CA ALA A 141 -12.08 4.14 9.73
C ALA A 141 -12.20 2.63 9.45
N TYR A 142 -13.40 2.05 9.63
CA TYR A 142 -13.67 0.65 9.31
C TYR A 142 -13.40 0.34 7.81
N LEU A 143 -13.94 1.16 6.91
CA LEU A 143 -13.72 1.03 5.47
C LEU A 143 -12.25 1.24 5.08
N GLY A 144 -11.54 2.15 5.76
CA GLY A 144 -10.11 2.37 5.56
C GLY A 144 -9.25 1.19 6.00
N CYS A 145 -9.65 0.52 7.09
CA CYS A 145 -9.01 -0.70 7.54
C CYS A 145 -9.14 -1.83 6.51
N TYR A 146 -10.35 -2.02 5.97
CA TYR A 146 -10.58 -2.95 4.85
C TYR A 146 -9.71 -2.59 3.63
N TYR A 147 -9.71 -1.32 3.21
CA TYR A 147 -8.95 -0.83 2.05
C TYR A 147 -7.44 -1.14 2.16
N LEU A 148 -6.84 -0.90 3.33
CA LEU A 148 -5.43 -1.21 3.57
C LEU A 148 -5.17 -2.72 3.68
N SER A 149 -6.11 -3.46 4.25
CA SER A 149 -6.01 -4.91 4.44
C SER A 149 -5.98 -5.66 3.11
N ILE A 150 -6.91 -5.35 2.18
CA ILE A 150 -6.92 -5.96 0.86
C ILE A 150 -5.67 -5.60 0.05
N ASN A 151 -5.27 -4.33 0.06
CA ASN A 151 -4.05 -3.90 -0.63
C ASN A 151 -2.82 -4.69 -0.13
N ASN A 152 -2.70 -4.85 1.20
CA ASN A 152 -1.59 -5.62 1.76
C ASN A 152 -1.66 -7.12 1.44
N ALA A 153 -2.86 -7.71 1.45
CA ALA A 153 -3.06 -9.10 1.06
C ALA A 153 -2.60 -9.35 -0.38
N GLN A 154 -2.95 -8.46 -1.31
CA GLN A 154 -2.53 -8.53 -2.71
C GLN A 154 -1.01 -8.41 -2.85
N VAL A 155 -0.41 -7.38 -2.23
CA VAL A 155 1.03 -7.10 -2.36
C VAL A 155 1.89 -8.19 -1.71
N THR A 156 1.48 -8.73 -0.56
CA THR A 156 2.28 -9.68 0.22
C THR A 156 1.89 -11.16 -0.01
N SER A 157 0.80 -11.39 -0.74
CA SER A 157 0.14 -12.69 -0.89
C SER A 157 -0.20 -13.39 0.44
N LYS A 158 -0.42 -12.61 1.50
CA LYS A 158 -0.92 -13.09 2.80
C LYS A 158 -2.45 -13.12 2.79
N PRO A 159 -3.09 -13.86 3.70
CA PRO A 159 -4.55 -13.81 3.81
C PRO A 159 -5.03 -12.41 4.18
N ASN A 160 -6.17 -12.00 3.62
CA ASN A 160 -6.94 -10.90 4.15
C ASN A 160 -7.80 -11.44 5.32
N ASN A 161 -7.62 -10.90 6.52
CA ASN A 161 -8.37 -11.30 7.70
C ASN A 161 -9.55 -10.35 8.01
N LEU A 162 -9.80 -9.40 7.11
CA LEU A 162 -10.98 -8.55 7.12
C LEU A 162 -11.57 -8.55 5.70
N PRO A 163 -12.25 -9.64 5.29
CA PRO A 163 -12.85 -9.74 3.98
C PRO A 163 -14.00 -8.75 3.83
N PHE A 164 -14.39 -8.45 2.60
CA PHE A 164 -15.57 -7.64 2.33
C PHE A 164 -16.83 -8.19 3.03
N SER A 165 -17.64 -7.29 3.58
CA SER A 165 -18.96 -7.61 4.12
C SER A 165 -20.04 -6.67 3.55
N GLU A 166 -21.30 -7.13 3.56
CA GLU A 166 -22.42 -6.32 3.08
C GLU A 166 -22.58 -5.02 3.89
N LYS A 167 -22.28 -5.08 5.19
CA LYS A 167 -22.20 -3.89 6.04
C LYS A 167 -21.25 -2.83 5.49
N MET A 168 -20.08 -3.21 4.94
CA MET A 168 -19.16 -2.24 4.35
C MET A 168 -19.79 -1.52 3.16
N LEU A 169 -20.59 -2.22 2.35
CA LEU A 169 -21.33 -1.61 1.25
C LEU A 169 -22.38 -0.63 1.78
N GLN A 170 -23.16 -1.03 2.78
CA GLN A 170 -24.17 -0.19 3.43
C GLN A 170 -23.55 1.07 4.05
N ASP A 171 -22.46 0.93 4.81
CA ASP A 171 -21.73 2.05 5.39
C ASP A 171 -21.21 3.00 4.30
N SER A 172 -20.73 2.47 3.17
CA SER A 172 -20.26 3.29 2.05
C SER A 172 -21.39 4.04 1.35
N ILE A 173 -22.60 3.46 1.27
CA ILE A 173 -23.79 4.12 0.72
C ILE A 173 -24.21 5.26 1.63
N LEU A 174 -24.27 5.02 2.94
CA LEU A 174 -24.65 6.04 3.91
C LEU A 174 -23.68 7.24 3.90
N LEU A 175 -22.38 7.00 3.80
CA LEU A 175 -21.39 8.08 3.67
C LEU A 175 -21.54 8.85 2.34
N ASP A 176 -21.88 8.17 1.24
CA ASP A 176 -22.12 8.78 -0.07
C ASP A 176 -23.42 9.62 -0.11
N GLU A 177 -24.41 9.28 0.73
CA GLU A 177 -25.65 10.03 0.90
C GLU A 177 -25.49 11.25 1.82
N LEU A 178 -24.79 11.09 2.94
CA LEU A 178 -24.60 12.17 3.92
C LEU A 178 -23.58 13.21 3.47
N GLN A 179 -22.48 12.78 2.84
CA GLN A 179 -21.40 13.64 2.32
C GLN A 179 -20.92 14.72 3.30
N GLU A 180 -20.64 14.33 4.55
CA GLU A 180 -20.10 15.27 5.55
C GLU A 180 -18.79 15.91 5.08
N TYR A 181 -17.99 15.16 4.30
CA TYR A 181 -16.79 15.64 3.63
C TYR A 181 -16.89 15.40 2.12
N GLN A 182 -16.32 16.30 1.32
CA GLN A 182 -16.27 16.16 -0.14
C GLN A 182 -15.63 14.84 -0.59
N THR A 183 -14.67 14.33 0.17
CA THR A 183 -13.97 13.06 -0.08
C THR A 183 -14.84 11.83 0.14
N ASP A 184 -15.99 11.94 0.82
CA ASP A 184 -16.88 10.80 1.06
C ASP A 184 -17.42 10.20 -0.23
N ARG A 185 -17.63 11.05 -1.25
CA ARG A 185 -18.01 10.65 -2.61
C ARG A 185 -17.02 9.68 -3.26
N LEU A 186 -15.76 9.66 -2.82
CA LEU A 186 -14.73 8.76 -3.33
C LEU A 186 -14.82 7.36 -2.71
N ILE A 187 -15.37 7.24 -1.49
CA ILE A 187 -15.31 6.02 -0.68
C ILE A 187 -16.11 4.90 -1.34
N ARG A 188 -17.38 5.15 -1.71
CA ARG A 188 -18.23 4.10 -2.28
C ARG A 188 -17.71 3.53 -3.61
N PRO A 189 -17.33 4.34 -4.62
CA PRO A 189 -16.70 3.80 -5.83
C PRO A 189 -15.43 3.01 -5.52
N LEU A 190 -14.60 3.49 -4.59
CA LEU A 190 -13.35 2.85 -4.21
C LEU A 190 -13.59 1.48 -3.54
N ILE A 191 -14.54 1.37 -2.62
CA ILE A 191 -14.90 0.11 -1.95
C ILE A 191 -15.46 -0.90 -2.94
N ARG A 192 -16.35 -0.48 -3.85
CA ARG A 192 -16.86 -1.35 -4.93
C ARG A 192 -15.73 -1.89 -5.81
N LEU A 193 -14.76 -1.03 -6.14
CA LEU A 193 -13.62 -1.42 -6.97
C LEU A 193 -12.66 -2.36 -6.23
N GLN A 194 -12.37 -2.11 -4.96
CA GLN A 194 -11.56 -3.01 -4.15
C GLN A 194 -12.23 -4.36 -3.91
N HIS A 195 -13.55 -4.40 -3.77
CA HIS A 195 -14.29 -5.66 -3.68
C HIS A 195 -14.15 -6.49 -4.98
N LEU A 196 -14.22 -5.85 -6.15
CA LEU A 196 -13.91 -6.53 -7.42
C LEU A 196 -12.46 -7.05 -7.44
N ALA A 197 -11.51 -6.27 -6.92
CA ALA A 197 -10.10 -6.66 -6.81
C ALA A 197 -9.91 -7.87 -5.88
N GLU A 198 -10.62 -7.91 -4.74
CA GLU A 198 -10.61 -9.02 -3.79
C GLU A 198 -11.15 -10.31 -4.43
N ARG A 199 -12.34 -10.24 -5.05
CA ARG A 199 -12.94 -11.38 -5.77
C ARG A 199 -12.04 -11.91 -6.88
N THR A 200 -11.39 -11.01 -7.61
CA THR A 200 -10.41 -11.34 -8.66
C THR A 200 -9.25 -12.13 -8.07
N TYR A 201 -8.65 -11.61 -6.99
CA TYR A 201 -7.53 -12.23 -6.30
C TYR A 201 -7.88 -13.61 -5.73
N GLU A 202 -9.05 -13.75 -5.08
CA GLU A 202 -9.51 -15.01 -4.51
C GLU A 202 -9.80 -16.07 -5.58
N THR A 203 -10.48 -15.69 -6.66
CA THR A 203 -10.79 -16.59 -7.79
C THR A 203 -9.50 -17.19 -8.37
N TYR A 204 -8.50 -16.34 -8.65
CA TYR A 204 -7.22 -16.80 -9.19
C TYR A 204 -6.38 -17.58 -8.18
N ARG A 205 -6.55 -17.35 -6.88
CA ARG A 205 -5.89 -18.13 -5.82
C ARG A 205 -6.52 -19.52 -5.71
N GLY A 206 -7.84 -19.64 -5.79
CA GLY A 206 -8.58 -20.91 -5.73
C GLY A 206 -8.27 -21.83 -6.92
N GLU A 207 -8.38 -21.32 -8.14
CA GLU A 207 -8.16 -22.08 -9.39
C GLU A 207 -6.74 -22.68 -9.51
N LYS A 208 -5.73 -22.04 -8.89
CA LYS A 208 -4.36 -22.59 -8.83
C LYS A 208 -4.25 -23.87 -8.01
N SER A 209 -5.14 -24.06 -7.04
CA SER A 209 -5.13 -25.23 -6.15
C SER A 209 -5.78 -26.44 -6.80
N ASP A 210 -6.70 -26.22 -7.75
CA ASP A 210 -7.50 -27.26 -8.41
C ASP A 210 -6.97 -27.68 -9.80
N GLY A 211 -5.79 -27.18 -10.21
CA GLY A 211 -5.26 -27.46 -11.55
C GLY A 211 -6.07 -26.83 -12.70
N GLY A 212 -6.98 -25.91 -12.38
CA GLY A 212 -7.97 -25.29 -13.27
C GLY A 212 -7.48 -24.11 -14.14
N GLN A 213 -6.18 -24.04 -14.45
CA GLN A 213 -5.60 -22.96 -15.28
C GLN A 213 -6.36 -22.70 -16.61
N ASN A 214 -7.10 -23.71 -17.08
CA ASN A 214 -7.84 -23.68 -18.33
C ASN A 214 -9.09 -22.77 -18.34
N ARG A 215 -9.51 -22.19 -17.20
CA ARG A 215 -10.69 -21.30 -17.07
C ARG A 215 -10.37 -19.85 -16.71
N LEU A 216 -9.12 -19.52 -16.38
CA LEU A 216 -8.72 -18.19 -15.93
C LEU A 216 -9.13 -17.06 -16.88
N HIS A 217 -9.01 -17.28 -18.19
CA HIS A 217 -9.42 -16.31 -19.22
C HIS A 217 -10.94 -16.05 -19.26
N LEU A 218 -11.78 -17.01 -18.89
CA LEU A 218 -13.23 -16.84 -18.82
C LEU A 218 -13.59 -15.93 -17.64
N HIS A 219 -13.00 -16.18 -16.48
CA HIS A 219 -13.14 -15.31 -15.31
C HIS A 219 -12.64 -13.89 -15.61
N ALA A 220 -11.50 -13.77 -16.28
CA ALA A 220 -10.99 -12.47 -16.70
C ALA A 220 -11.99 -11.73 -17.60
N SER A 221 -12.60 -12.40 -18.57
CA SER A 221 -13.63 -11.77 -19.42
C SER A 221 -14.83 -11.27 -18.61
N GLN A 222 -15.31 -12.05 -17.65
CA GLN A 222 -16.43 -11.66 -16.79
C GLN A 222 -16.07 -10.48 -15.89
N MET A 223 -14.90 -10.49 -15.27
CA MET A 223 -14.42 -9.43 -14.39
C MET A 223 -14.15 -8.12 -15.15
N ILE A 224 -13.67 -8.20 -16.39
CA ILE A 224 -13.53 -7.00 -17.24
C ILE A 224 -14.89 -6.38 -17.56
N THR A 225 -15.93 -7.19 -17.77
CA THR A 225 -17.30 -6.65 -17.94
C THR A 225 -17.75 -5.91 -16.68
N GLN A 226 -17.56 -6.51 -15.50
CA GLN A 226 -17.89 -5.85 -14.22
C GLN A 226 -17.06 -4.57 -13.99
N LEU A 227 -15.79 -4.57 -14.39
CA LEU A 227 -14.94 -3.38 -14.30
C LEU A 227 -15.43 -2.25 -15.23
N LYS A 228 -15.93 -2.60 -16.42
CA LYS A 228 -16.55 -1.62 -17.34
C LYS A 228 -17.87 -1.09 -16.78
N GLU A 229 -18.72 -1.95 -16.22
CA GLU A 229 -19.96 -1.55 -15.55
C GLU A 229 -19.68 -0.64 -14.35
N TRP A 230 -18.63 -0.93 -13.56
CA TRP A 230 -18.17 -0.04 -12.52
C TRP A 230 -17.80 1.34 -13.07
N LYS A 231 -17.04 1.39 -14.18
CA LYS A 231 -16.66 2.67 -14.82
C LYS A 231 -17.87 3.44 -15.34
N CYS A 232 -18.85 2.77 -15.96
CA CYS A 232 -20.08 3.41 -16.45
C CYS A 232 -21.02 3.86 -15.33
N SER A 233 -21.02 3.19 -14.18
CA SER A 233 -21.87 3.53 -13.03
C SER A 233 -21.24 4.56 -12.08
N THR A 234 -19.98 4.95 -12.32
CA THR A 234 -19.29 5.95 -11.50
C THR A 234 -19.36 7.31 -12.21
N PRO A 235 -19.77 8.39 -11.53
CA PRO A 235 -19.75 9.74 -12.10
C PRO A 235 -18.38 10.10 -12.68
N SER A 236 -18.34 10.77 -13.84
CA SER A 236 -17.08 11.05 -14.56
C SER A 236 -16.13 11.94 -13.77
N ASP A 237 -16.67 12.93 -13.06
CA ASP A 237 -15.90 13.80 -12.16
C ASP A 237 -15.13 13.02 -11.09
N LEU A 238 -15.73 11.94 -10.57
CA LEU A 238 -15.08 11.05 -9.62
C LEU A 238 -14.16 10.05 -10.31
N ALA A 239 -14.62 9.43 -11.41
CA ALA A 239 -13.87 8.43 -12.15
C ALA A 239 -12.53 8.98 -12.67
N ASP A 240 -12.45 10.28 -12.94
CA ASP A 240 -11.24 10.97 -13.41
C ASP A 240 -10.30 11.43 -12.29
N THR A 241 -10.69 11.27 -11.03
CA THR A 241 -9.78 11.54 -9.90
C THR A 241 -8.59 10.59 -9.92
N ALA A 242 -7.42 11.12 -9.54
CA ALA A 242 -6.19 10.34 -9.63
C ALA A 242 -6.21 9.05 -8.79
N LEU A 243 -6.89 9.06 -7.64
CA LEU A 243 -7.07 7.89 -6.78
C LEU A 243 -7.84 6.77 -7.49
N LEU A 244 -8.98 7.11 -8.11
CA LEU A 244 -9.87 6.14 -8.75
C LEU A 244 -9.33 5.67 -10.08
N GLN A 245 -8.70 6.55 -10.88
CA GLN A 245 -8.01 6.13 -12.11
C GLN A 245 -6.86 5.16 -11.80
N SER A 246 -6.00 5.48 -10.82
CA SER A 246 -4.92 4.57 -10.40
C SER A 246 -5.45 3.22 -9.93
N ALA A 247 -6.52 3.22 -9.12
CA ALA A 247 -7.16 2.00 -8.65
C ALA A 247 -7.71 1.17 -9.81
N TYR A 248 -8.37 1.83 -10.76
CA TYR A 248 -8.95 1.20 -11.94
C TYR A 248 -7.88 0.53 -12.80
N HIS A 249 -6.78 1.24 -13.08
CA HIS A 249 -5.63 0.70 -13.81
C HIS A 249 -5.06 -0.55 -13.11
N CYS A 250 -4.88 -0.49 -11.79
CA CYS A 250 -4.38 -1.62 -11.01
C CYS A 250 -5.29 -2.86 -11.11
N VAL A 251 -6.60 -2.71 -10.87
CA VAL A 251 -7.56 -3.83 -10.96
C VAL A 251 -7.60 -4.41 -12.37
N ARG A 252 -7.58 -3.56 -13.40
CA ARG A 252 -7.56 -3.99 -14.80
C ARG A 252 -6.34 -4.86 -15.12
N ILE A 253 -5.16 -4.46 -14.64
CA ILE A 253 -3.92 -5.23 -14.80
C ILE A 253 -4.02 -6.56 -14.05
N GLN A 254 -4.53 -6.56 -12.82
CA GLN A 254 -4.72 -7.76 -12.00
C GLN A 254 -5.66 -8.78 -12.67
N ILE A 255 -6.73 -8.31 -13.32
CA ILE A 255 -7.64 -9.17 -14.09
C ILE A 255 -6.91 -9.78 -15.30
N TYR A 256 -6.18 -8.97 -16.06
CA TYR A 256 -5.50 -9.44 -17.28
C TYR A 256 -4.28 -10.33 -17.02
N GLU A 257 -3.55 -10.12 -15.93
CA GLU A 257 -2.42 -11.00 -15.56
C GLU A 257 -2.89 -12.35 -15.01
N MET A 258 -4.18 -12.46 -14.64
CA MET A 258 -4.87 -13.71 -14.25
C MET A 258 -4.25 -14.43 -13.04
N GLY A 259 -3.58 -13.69 -12.15
CA GLY A 259 -2.77 -14.27 -11.07
C GLY A 259 -1.54 -15.05 -11.56
N LEU A 260 -1.22 -15.06 -12.84
CA LEU A 260 -0.15 -15.91 -13.37
C LEU A 260 1.23 -15.30 -13.15
N VAL A 261 1.32 -13.97 -13.20
CA VAL A 261 2.57 -13.20 -13.28
C VAL A 261 3.01 -12.75 -11.90
N TYR A 262 2.14 -12.03 -11.19
CA TYR A 262 2.49 -11.51 -9.87
C TYR A 262 2.45 -12.66 -8.86
N ARG A 263 3.64 -13.20 -8.52
CA ARG A 263 3.82 -14.25 -7.51
C ARG A 263 4.74 -13.76 -6.42
N CYS A 264 4.26 -13.70 -5.19
CA CYS A 264 5.17 -13.57 -4.07
C CYS A 264 6.04 -14.83 -3.89
N PRO A 265 7.25 -14.69 -3.30
CA PRO A 265 8.30 -15.72 -3.27
C PRO A 265 7.96 -17.05 -2.58
N ASN A 266 6.74 -17.25 -2.09
CA ASN A 266 6.31 -18.44 -1.35
C ASN A 266 5.53 -19.46 -2.19
N SER A 267 5.28 -19.22 -3.48
CA SER A 267 4.67 -20.22 -4.35
C SER A 267 5.68 -21.30 -4.76
N LYS A 268 6.03 -22.19 -3.82
CA LYS A 268 6.83 -23.41 -4.05
C LYS A 268 6.11 -24.44 -4.94
N ILE A 269 4.91 -24.14 -5.41
CA ILE A 269 3.99 -25.11 -6.00
C ILE A 269 4.31 -25.35 -7.49
N MET A 270 4.75 -24.33 -8.22
CA MET A 270 5.05 -24.52 -9.66
C MET A 270 6.42 -25.18 -9.90
N ASP A 271 7.42 -24.92 -9.06
CA ASP A 271 8.73 -25.59 -9.16
C ASP A 271 8.62 -27.11 -8.96
N LYS A 272 7.63 -27.58 -8.19
CA LYS A 272 7.38 -29.02 -8.01
C LYS A 272 6.66 -29.66 -9.20
N ASN A 273 5.75 -28.95 -9.86
CA ASN A 273 4.99 -29.50 -10.99
C ASN A 273 5.83 -29.55 -12.28
N ILE A 274 6.77 -28.62 -12.46
CA ILE A 274 7.75 -28.67 -13.57
C ILE A 274 8.75 -29.83 -13.36
N ALA A 275 9.10 -30.12 -12.10
CA ALA A 275 9.97 -31.26 -11.76
C ALA A 275 9.32 -32.63 -11.98
N ASN A 276 7.99 -32.71 -12.04
CA ASN A 276 7.25 -33.97 -12.12
C ASN A 276 6.80 -34.37 -13.53
N GLY A 277 7.31 -33.72 -14.59
CA GLY A 277 7.07 -34.17 -15.97
C GLY A 277 5.60 -34.16 -16.40
N ALA A 278 4.74 -33.37 -15.75
CA ALA A 278 3.36 -33.20 -16.19
C ALA A 278 3.36 -32.57 -17.59
N GLU A 279 2.81 -33.29 -18.57
CA GLU A 279 2.69 -32.83 -19.95
C GLU A 279 2.14 -31.40 -19.99
N SER A 280 2.92 -30.49 -20.61
CA SER A 280 2.53 -29.09 -20.80
C SER A 280 1.30 -29.05 -21.69
N ARG A 281 0.10 -28.96 -21.08
CA ARG A 281 -1.13 -28.72 -21.83
C ARG A 281 -0.99 -27.41 -22.64
N PRO A 282 -1.49 -27.38 -23.89
CA PRO A 282 -1.39 -26.20 -24.72
C PRO A 282 -2.11 -25.02 -24.08
N VAL A 283 -1.43 -23.87 -24.00
CA VAL A 283 -2.00 -22.66 -23.43
C VAL A 283 -3.02 -22.09 -24.41
N LYS A 284 -4.22 -21.78 -23.92
CA LYS A 284 -5.29 -21.23 -24.77
C LYS A 284 -4.88 -19.85 -25.34
N PRO A 285 -5.17 -19.54 -26.62
CA PRO A 285 -4.88 -18.24 -27.21
C PRO A 285 -5.45 -17.05 -26.43
N ALA A 286 -6.60 -17.23 -25.78
CA ALA A 286 -7.22 -16.21 -24.93
C ALA A 286 -6.37 -15.83 -23.71
N VAL A 287 -5.56 -16.76 -23.17
CA VAL A 287 -4.62 -16.47 -22.08
C VAL A 287 -3.51 -15.56 -22.59
N ILE A 288 -2.93 -15.86 -23.75
CA ILE A 288 -1.93 -15.00 -24.39
C ILE A 288 -2.51 -13.61 -24.66
N ALA A 289 -3.72 -13.54 -25.25
CA ALA A 289 -4.39 -12.28 -25.53
C ALA A 289 -4.61 -11.42 -24.27
N ASN A 290 -4.96 -12.03 -23.14
CA ASN A 290 -5.08 -11.31 -21.87
C ASN A 290 -3.73 -10.82 -21.35
N LEU A 291 -2.65 -11.60 -21.51
CA LEU A 291 -1.31 -11.13 -21.14
C LEU A 291 -0.84 -9.94 -22.00
N VAL A 292 -1.17 -9.92 -23.30
CA VAL A 292 -0.92 -8.74 -24.15
C VAL A 292 -1.65 -7.52 -23.59
N LYS A 293 -2.95 -7.66 -23.31
CA LYS A 293 -3.75 -6.59 -22.68
C LYS A 293 -3.23 -6.17 -21.31
N SER A 294 -2.60 -7.08 -20.57
CA SER A 294 -1.95 -6.76 -19.29
C SER A 294 -0.76 -5.80 -19.49
N VAL A 295 0.07 -6.04 -20.51
CA VAL A 295 1.20 -5.14 -20.84
C VAL A 295 0.69 -3.79 -21.32
N GLU A 296 -0.31 -3.76 -22.20
CA GLU A 296 -0.94 -2.52 -22.67
C GLU A 296 -1.53 -1.71 -21.51
N ALA A 297 -2.30 -2.37 -20.64
CA ALA A 297 -2.87 -1.73 -19.46
C ALA A 297 -1.80 -1.24 -18.48
N ALA A 298 -0.67 -1.94 -18.37
CA ALA A 298 0.46 -1.55 -17.55
C ALA A 298 1.18 -0.32 -18.12
N LYS A 299 1.31 -0.21 -19.44
CA LYS A 299 1.79 1.01 -20.10
C LYS A 299 0.89 2.19 -19.79
N GLU A 300 -0.42 2.06 -19.99
CA GLU A 300 -1.39 3.13 -19.67
C GLU A 300 -1.28 3.57 -18.20
N ALA A 301 -1.08 2.63 -17.28
CA ALA A 301 -0.91 2.93 -15.86
C ALA A 301 0.40 3.70 -15.57
N TYR A 302 1.49 3.38 -16.28
CA TYR A 302 2.75 4.12 -16.18
C TYR A 302 2.62 5.53 -16.76
N ASP A 303 1.98 5.67 -17.93
CA ASP A 303 1.73 6.97 -18.54
C ASP A 303 0.95 7.86 -17.57
N PHE A 304 -0.15 7.34 -17.02
CA PHE A 304 -0.95 8.02 -16.01
C PHE A 304 -0.14 8.39 -14.75
N PHE A 305 0.65 7.46 -14.20
CA PHE A 305 1.44 7.73 -12.99
C PHE A 305 2.52 8.81 -13.24
N LEU A 306 3.09 8.84 -14.45
CA LEU A 306 4.06 9.85 -14.85
C LEU A 306 3.42 11.20 -15.20
N GLU A 307 2.11 11.27 -15.46
CA GLU A 307 1.39 12.54 -15.63
C GLU A 307 1.14 13.27 -14.30
N ILE A 308 1.14 12.53 -13.18
CA ILE A 308 1.01 13.13 -11.84
C ILE A 308 2.22 14.08 -11.62
N PRO A 309 1.98 15.35 -11.22
CA PRO A 309 3.06 16.29 -10.96
C PRO A 309 4.06 15.76 -9.93
N PRO A 310 5.39 15.93 -10.13
CA PRO A 310 6.42 15.43 -9.20
C PRO A 310 6.21 15.86 -7.74
N ARG A 311 5.71 17.07 -7.50
CA ARG A 311 5.40 17.58 -6.16
C ARG A 311 4.32 16.77 -5.44
N SER A 312 3.39 16.19 -6.20
CA SER A 312 2.29 15.42 -5.64
C SER A 312 2.71 14.04 -5.13
N TYR A 313 3.92 13.57 -5.49
CA TYR A 313 4.43 12.25 -5.12
C TYR A 313 4.60 12.10 -3.61
N ASN A 314 4.90 13.20 -2.91
CA ASN A 314 5.04 13.22 -1.46
C ASN A 314 3.71 13.02 -0.72
N TYR A 315 2.57 13.30 -1.38
CA TYR A 315 1.25 13.13 -0.79
C TYR A 315 0.61 11.78 -1.12
N LEU A 316 1.20 11.01 -2.04
CA LEU A 316 0.70 9.69 -2.43
C LEU A 316 0.74 8.74 -1.24
N SER A 317 -0.32 7.97 -1.08
CA SER A 317 -0.35 6.94 -0.05
C SER A 317 0.53 5.75 -0.44
N THR A 318 0.87 4.93 0.56
CA THR A 318 1.59 3.65 0.40
C THR A 318 0.87 2.71 -0.57
N VAL A 319 -0.46 2.85 -0.71
CA VAL A 319 -1.23 2.07 -1.68
C VAL A 319 -0.81 2.42 -3.10
N GLU A 320 -0.70 3.70 -3.45
CA GLU A 320 -0.24 4.14 -4.79
C GLU A 320 1.19 3.66 -5.09
N TRP A 321 2.09 3.80 -4.11
CA TRP A 321 3.46 3.27 -4.23
C TRP A 321 3.50 1.75 -4.41
N SER A 322 2.60 1.02 -3.75
CA SER A 322 2.52 -0.42 -3.88
C SER A 322 1.96 -0.86 -5.24
N ARG A 323 1.05 -0.07 -5.83
CA ARG A 323 0.53 -0.30 -7.19
C ARG A 323 1.63 -0.16 -8.23
N ILE A 324 2.37 0.95 -8.24
CA ILE A 324 3.46 1.13 -9.22
C ILE A 324 4.56 0.07 -9.05
N THR A 325 4.86 -0.34 -7.81
CA THR A 325 5.79 -1.44 -7.53
C THR A 325 5.29 -2.77 -8.12
N THR A 326 4.00 -3.07 -7.94
CA THR A 326 3.36 -4.29 -8.48
C THR A 326 3.40 -4.30 -10.01
N ILE A 327 3.07 -3.18 -10.64
CA ILE A 327 3.12 -3.01 -12.10
C ILE A 327 4.56 -3.21 -12.61
N THR A 328 5.55 -2.61 -11.93
CA THR A 328 6.98 -2.78 -12.23
C THR A 328 7.37 -4.26 -12.24
N ILE A 329 6.92 -5.03 -11.24
CA ILE A 329 7.21 -6.47 -11.13
C ILE A 329 6.55 -7.26 -12.26
N ILE A 330 5.31 -6.94 -12.63
CA ILE A 330 4.56 -7.61 -13.71
C ILE A 330 5.29 -7.41 -15.04
N ILE A 331 5.60 -6.16 -15.41
CA ILE A 331 6.29 -5.84 -16.67
C ILE A 331 7.67 -6.49 -16.72
N TYR A 332 8.46 -6.37 -15.64
CA TYR A 332 9.76 -7.01 -15.57
C TYR A 332 9.67 -8.53 -15.80
N THR A 333 8.69 -9.18 -15.16
CA THR A 333 8.50 -10.64 -15.27
C THR A 333 8.11 -11.04 -16.70
N LEU A 334 7.18 -10.31 -17.33
CA LEU A 334 6.73 -10.57 -18.70
C LEU A 334 7.84 -10.28 -19.74
N SER A 335 8.74 -9.36 -19.47
CA SER A 335 9.80 -8.94 -20.40
C SER A 335 11.10 -9.75 -20.27
N VAL A 336 11.37 -10.32 -19.09
CA VAL A 336 12.62 -11.05 -18.81
C VAL A 336 12.40 -12.56 -18.81
N ARG A 337 11.58 -13.05 -17.87
CA ARG A 337 11.40 -14.48 -17.66
C ARG A 337 10.05 -14.77 -17.03
N PHE A 338 9.19 -15.38 -17.84
CA PHE A 338 7.88 -15.85 -17.41
C PHE A 338 7.73 -17.36 -17.71
N PRO A 339 8.07 -18.25 -16.77
CA PRO A 339 7.98 -19.69 -16.98
C PRO A 339 6.54 -20.22 -16.90
N GLY A 340 5.57 -19.38 -16.52
CA GLY A 340 4.18 -19.77 -16.34
C GLY A 340 3.46 -20.11 -17.64
N VAL A 341 3.89 -19.52 -18.75
CA VAL A 341 3.31 -19.71 -20.09
C VAL A 341 4.48 -19.78 -21.08
N PRO A 342 4.89 -21.00 -21.52
CA PRO A 342 6.04 -21.17 -22.41
C PRO A 342 5.91 -20.42 -23.74
N ASP A 343 4.70 -20.33 -24.27
CA ASP A 343 4.38 -19.70 -25.57
C ASP A 343 4.34 -18.17 -25.52
N TRP A 344 4.62 -17.56 -24.36
CA TRP A 344 4.60 -16.10 -24.22
C TRP A 344 5.76 -15.44 -24.99
N ASN A 345 5.41 -14.56 -25.94
CA ASN A 345 6.38 -13.75 -26.66
C ASN A 345 6.83 -12.56 -25.79
N ARG A 346 8.03 -12.69 -25.20
CA ARG A 346 8.64 -11.65 -24.35
C ARG A 346 9.00 -10.40 -25.13
N GLU A 347 9.29 -10.53 -26.42
CA GLU A 347 9.68 -9.40 -27.26
C GLU A 347 8.51 -8.45 -27.47
N LEU A 348 7.28 -8.98 -27.54
CA LEU A 348 6.07 -8.15 -27.56
C LEU A 348 6.00 -7.24 -26.33
N ALA A 349 6.27 -7.78 -25.13
CA ALA A 349 6.26 -6.97 -23.91
C ALA A 349 7.27 -5.81 -23.95
N ARG A 350 8.47 -6.09 -24.50
CA ARG A 350 9.56 -5.11 -24.65
C ARG A 350 9.28 -4.04 -25.70
N GLN A 351 8.59 -4.42 -26.77
CA GLN A 351 8.19 -3.51 -27.85
C GLN A 351 7.01 -2.63 -27.46
N THR A 352 6.04 -3.17 -26.72
CA THR A 352 4.89 -2.40 -26.24
C THR A 352 5.30 -1.32 -25.26
N LEU A 353 6.29 -1.59 -24.40
CA LEU A 353 6.76 -0.63 -23.41
C LEU A 353 8.29 -0.65 -23.33
N GLU A 354 8.91 0.48 -23.67
CA GLU A 354 10.35 0.72 -23.52
C GLU A 354 10.72 0.84 -22.03
N PHE A 355 10.67 -0.28 -21.32
CA PHE A 355 10.67 -0.33 -19.85
C PHE A 355 11.85 0.39 -19.21
N GLU A 356 13.03 0.30 -19.82
CA GLU A 356 14.22 1.01 -19.35
C GLU A 356 14.01 2.52 -19.33
N LYS A 357 13.40 3.09 -20.37
CA LYS A 357 13.09 4.53 -20.45
C LYS A 357 12.04 4.92 -19.42
N TYR A 358 11.00 4.11 -19.22
CA TYR A 358 9.98 4.37 -18.21
C TYR A 358 10.54 4.35 -16.79
N LEU A 359 11.44 3.39 -16.48
CA LEU A 359 12.14 3.36 -15.20
C LEU A 359 13.02 4.60 -15.02
N GLY A 360 13.74 5.04 -16.06
CA GLY A 360 14.53 6.28 -16.04
C GLY A 360 13.67 7.51 -15.75
N LYS A 361 12.57 7.70 -16.50
CA LYS A 361 11.62 8.79 -16.27
C LYS A 361 11.04 8.78 -14.85
N LEU A 362 10.72 7.61 -14.32
CA LEU A 362 10.19 7.49 -12.97
C LEU A 362 11.23 7.90 -11.92
N VAL A 363 12.49 7.48 -12.09
CA VAL A 363 13.61 7.90 -11.23
C VAL A 363 13.78 9.42 -11.28
N ASP A 364 13.77 10.01 -12.47
CA ASP A 364 13.90 11.45 -12.67
C ASP A 364 12.74 12.22 -12.00
N HIS A 365 11.50 11.77 -12.18
CA HIS A 365 10.33 12.36 -11.54
C HIS A 365 10.42 12.34 -10.01
N ILE A 366 10.81 11.22 -9.42
CA ILE A 366 10.96 11.12 -7.96
C ILE A 366 12.09 12.04 -7.47
N ASN A 367 13.20 12.11 -8.20
CA ASN A 367 14.33 12.97 -7.84
C ASN A 367 14.00 14.46 -7.98
N CYS A 368 13.26 14.87 -9.00
CA CYS A 368 12.75 16.24 -9.16
C CYS A 368 11.88 16.64 -7.96
N GLY A 369 10.96 15.77 -7.52
CA GLY A 369 10.13 16.00 -6.34
C GLY A 369 10.91 16.11 -5.02
N ARG A 370 12.17 15.64 -4.98
CA ARG A 370 13.06 15.71 -3.81
C ARG A 370 14.06 16.85 -3.82
N ALA A 371 14.56 17.22 -4.99
CA ALA A 371 15.57 18.27 -5.13
C ALA A 371 15.07 19.62 -4.61
N GLU A 372 13.75 19.82 -4.57
CA GLU A 372 13.10 21.00 -3.98
C GLU A 372 13.06 20.97 -2.43
N MET A 373 13.41 19.84 -1.77
CA MET A 373 13.04 19.57 -0.37
C MET A 373 14.17 19.43 0.65
N SER A 374 15.45 19.22 0.31
CA SER A 374 16.50 19.23 1.36
C SER A 374 17.93 19.45 0.88
N SER A 375 18.64 20.34 1.59
CA SER A 375 20.08 20.59 1.55
C SER A 375 20.87 19.97 2.73
N SER A 376 20.35 18.96 3.42
CA SER A 376 21.07 18.32 4.54
C SER A 376 21.13 16.80 4.43
N ALA A 377 22.32 16.25 4.70
CA ALA A 377 22.71 14.88 4.39
C ALA A 377 22.64 13.93 5.62
N SER A 378 22.25 12.67 5.34
CA SER A 378 22.49 11.42 6.10
C SER A 378 21.72 11.24 7.43
N LEU A 379 21.41 10.05 7.99
CA LEU A 379 21.77 8.63 7.79
C LEU A 379 20.50 7.76 7.97
N THR A 380 20.51 6.54 7.39
CA THR A 380 19.41 5.56 7.17
C THR A 380 18.32 5.98 6.17
N PRO A 381 18.39 5.52 4.92
CA PRO A 381 17.41 5.88 3.90
C PRO A 381 16.11 5.08 4.10
N THR A 382 14.98 5.79 4.20
CA THR A 382 13.61 5.24 4.22
C THR A 382 13.31 4.49 2.92
N MET A 383 12.26 3.64 2.87
CA MET A 383 11.93 2.95 1.60
C MET A 383 11.56 3.95 0.51
N PHE A 384 10.90 5.06 0.86
CA PHE A 384 10.78 6.20 -0.03
C PHE A 384 12.18 6.63 -0.50
N ALA A 385 13.09 7.06 0.39
CA ALA A 385 14.42 7.53 0.03
C ALA A 385 15.21 6.55 -0.88
N LEU A 386 15.09 5.25 -0.67
CA LEU A 386 15.73 4.20 -1.46
C LEU A 386 15.03 3.88 -2.79
N PHE A 387 13.79 4.32 -2.99
CA PHE A 387 12.98 3.91 -4.14
C PHE A 387 13.63 4.24 -5.49
N PRO A 388 14.21 5.44 -5.72
CA PRO A 388 14.95 5.74 -6.94
C PRO A 388 16.13 4.79 -7.18
N ASP A 389 16.94 4.53 -6.15
CA ASP A 389 18.10 3.62 -6.26
C ASP A 389 17.67 2.19 -6.59
N ILE A 390 16.55 1.74 -6.00
CA ILE A 390 15.96 0.42 -6.29
C ILE A 390 15.50 0.35 -7.74
N LEU A 391 14.77 1.37 -8.21
CA LEU A 391 14.30 1.43 -9.59
C LEU A 391 15.45 1.52 -10.59
N ASP A 392 16.48 2.30 -10.29
CA ASP A 392 17.68 2.40 -11.12
C ASP A 392 18.47 1.08 -11.17
N SER A 393 18.59 0.39 -10.04
CA SER A 393 19.16 -0.96 -9.99
C SER A 393 18.37 -1.96 -10.86
N VAL A 394 17.04 -1.87 -10.84
CA VAL A 394 16.16 -2.68 -11.71
C VAL A 394 16.38 -2.30 -13.17
N ARG A 395 16.48 -1.01 -13.49
CA ARG A 395 16.75 -0.49 -14.85
C ARG A 395 18.06 -1.02 -15.41
N VAL A 396 19.16 -0.89 -14.66
CA VAL A 396 20.49 -1.38 -15.05
C VAL A 396 20.48 -2.89 -15.26
N THR A 397 19.86 -3.64 -14.34
CA THR A 397 19.80 -5.10 -14.47
C THR A 397 18.94 -5.52 -15.67
N TYR A 398 17.83 -4.84 -15.91
CA TYR A 398 16.96 -5.08 -17.05
C TYR A 398 17.73 -4.87 -18.37
N ALA A 399 18.43 -3.74 -18.52
CA ALA A 399 19.23 -3.41 -19.70
C ALA A 399 20.33 -4.44 -19.97
N ALA A 400 21.02 -4.91 -18.92
CA ALA A 400 22.04 -5.94 -19.07
C ALA A 400 21.47 -7.28 -19.58
N ILE A 401 20.29 -7.66 -19.11
CA ILE A 401 19.63 -8.91 -19.50
C ILE A 401 19.10 -8.84 -20.94
N THR A 402 18.55 -7.70 -21.35
CA THR A 402 18.03 -7.51 -22.71
C THR A 402 19.15 -7.42 -23.74
N ALA A 403 20.31 -6.86 -23.39
CA ALA A 403 21.47 -6.74 -24.28
C ALA A 403 22.26 -8.06 -24.50
N SER A 404 22.16 -9.05 -23.60
CA SER A 404 22.89 -10.33 -23.72
C SER A 404 22.02 -11.55 -23.36
N PRO A 405 21.17 -12.03 -24.29
CA PRO A 405 20.23 -13.14 -24.03
C PRO A 405 20.91 -14.48 -23.72
N SER A 406 22.18 -14.65 -24.09
CA SER A 406 22.97 -15.88 -24.00
C SER A 406 23.66 -16.09 -22.65
N ASN A 407 23.79 -15.06 -21.81
CA ASN A 407 24.34 -15.17 -20.47
C ASN A 407 23.23 -15.12 -19.42
N PHE A 408 22.45 -16.20 -19.29
CA PHE A 408 21.70 -16.43 -18.04
C PHE A 408 22.71 -16.86 -16.97
N PRO A 409 23.05 -16.04 -15.95
CA PRO A 409 23.89 -16.51 -14.89
C PRO A 409 23.04 -17.45 -14.04
N GLN A 410 23.33 -18.76 -14.09
CA GLN A 410 22.98 -19.63 -12.97
C GLN A 410 23.77 -19.14 -11.75
N GLY A 411 23.19 -18.20 -11.01
CA GLY A 411 23.62 -17.85 -9.66
C GLY A 411 24.94 -17.06 -9.52
N ILE A 412 25.15 -15.95 -10.26
CA ILE A 412 26.24 -15.01 -9.94
C ILE A 412 25.68 -13.81 -9.15
N ARG A 413 26.17 -13.67 -7.91
CA ARG A 413 25.91 -12.55 -7.00
C ARG A 413 26.56 -11.28 -7.54
N ALA A 414 25.77 -10.25 -7.83
CA ALA A 414 26.22 -8.90 -8.18
C ALA A 414 26.75 -8.08 -6.98
N HIS A 415 27.35 -8.71 -5.96
CA HIS A 415 27.74 -8.04 -4.70
C HIS A 415 29.25 -7.96 -4.45
N LYS A 416 30.09 -8.29 -5.44
CA LYS A 416 31.56 -8.22 -5.25
C LYS A 416 32.17 -6.83 -5.48
N ALA A 417 31.41 -5.83 -5.90
CA ALA A 417 31.93 -4.48 -6.15
C ALA A 417 31.93 -3.55 -4.92
N LEU A 418 31.38 -3.97 -3.78
CA LEU A 418 31.28 -3.13 -2.56
C LEU A 418 32.05 -3.68 -1.35
N ASP A 419 32.86 -4.73 -1.52
CA ASP A 419 33.51 -5.43 -0.41
C ASP A 419 35.00 -5.68 -0.69
N SER A 420 35.75 -4.62 -0.99
CA SER A 420 37.21 -4.64 -0.92
C SER A 420 37.64 -4.33 0.51
N GLY A 421 37.62 -5.34 1.38
CA GLY A 421 38.18 -5.21 2.73
C GLY A 421 37.85 -6.36 3.68
N LYS A 422 38.80 -7.29 3.81
CA LYS A 422 38.93 -8.36 4.82
C LYS A 422 38.28 -9.70 4.46
N GLU A 423 39.12 -10.56 3.89
CA GLU A 423 38.91 -12.00 3.82
C GLU A 423 38.82 -12.63 5.23
N CYS A 424 37.85 -13.53 5.42
CA CYS A 424 38.03 -14.68 6.30
C CYS A 424 37.12 -15.83 5.85
N GLN A 425 37.74 -16.95 5.50
CA GLN A 425 37.12 -18.13 4.91
C GLN A 425 36.34 -18.96 5.95
N ARG A 426 35.08 -19.29 5.67
CA ARG A 426 34.41 -20.51 6.19
C ARG A 426 33.40 -21.06 5.17
N PRO A 427 33.33 -22.40 4.94
CA PRO A 427 32.41 -22.99 3.99
C PRO A 427 31.03 -23.16 4.65
N SER A 428 29.99 -22.56 4.09
CA SER A 428 28.61 -22.91 4.45
C SER A 428 27.78 -23.16 3.20
N THR A 429 27.30 -24.39 3.09
CA THR A 429 26.34 -24.88 2.11
C THR A 429 24.98 -24.22 2.34
N ARG A 430 24.71 -23.10 1.66
CA ARG A 430 23.36 -22.52 1.55
C ARG A 430 22.94 -22.47 0.08
N ARG A 431 22.04 -23.39 -0.29
CA ARG A 431 21.32 -23.41 -1.58
C ARG A 431 20.72 -22.01 -1.86
N ALA A 432 21.11 -21.45 -3.01
CA ALA A 432 20.74 -20.12 -3.45
C ALA A 432 19.23 -20.01 -3.71
N ARG A 433 18.63 -18.93 -3.22
CA ARG A 433 17.25 -18.53 -3.54
C ARG A 433 17.23 -17.96 -4.95
N ASN A 434 16.56 -18.61 -5.89
CA ASN A 434 16.35 -18.07 -7.25
C ASN A 434 15.00 -17.33 -7.31
N PHE A 435 14.87 -16.34 -8.21
CA PHE A 435 13.61 -15.66 -8.59
C PHE A 435 13.09 -14.52 -7.69
N ALA A 436 13.81 -13.39 -7.65
CA ALA A 436 13.22 -12.09 -7.30
C ALA A 436 13.95 -10.98 -8.06
N CYS A 437 13.27 -9.87 -8.38
CA CYS A 437 13.93 -8.65 -8.85
C CYS A 437 15.13 -8.31 -7.93
N PRO A 438 16.31 -7.98 -8.48
CA PRO A 438 17.54 -7.81 -7.71
C PRO A 438 17.48 -6.73 -6.61
N GLY A 439 16.66 -5.69 -6.81
CA GLY A 439 16.64 -4.45 -6.00
C GLY A 439 16.35 -4.60 -4.49
N PHE A 440 15.89 -5.77 -4.02
CA PHE A 440 15.60 -6.00 -2.60
C PHE A 440 16.57 -6.94 -1.89
N ARG A 441 17.68 -7.36 -2.52
CA ARG A 441 18.44 -8.51 -2.02
C ARG A 441 19.63 -8.22 -1.09
N HIS A 442 20.21 -7.01 -1.04
CA HIS A 442 21.49 -6.82 -0.33
C HIS A 442 21.64 -5.45 0.36
N LEU A 443 20.99 -5.31 1.52
CA LEU A 443 21.28 -4.25 2.49
C LEU A 443 21.90 -4.90 3.74
N PRO A 444 22.93 -4.28 4.35
CA PRO A 444 23.69 -4.88 5.46
C PRO A 444 22.82 -5.09 6.71
N ALA A 445 23.05 -6.22 7.39
CA ALA A 445 22.18 -6.76 8.43
C ALA A 445 22.62 -6.45 9.87
N ARG A 446 23.36 -5.35 10.11
CA ARG A 446 23.91 -5.07 11.45
C ARG A 446 23.53 -3.67 11.91
N TRP A 447 22.74 -3.61 12.97
CA TRP A 447 22.45 -2.40 13.74
C TRP A 447 22.66 -2.72 15.21
N ASP A 448 23.58 -2.00 15.83
CA ASP A 448 23.81 -1.98 17.27
C ASP A 448 22.77 -1.04 17.91
N HIS A 449 22.12 -1.50 18.98
CA HIS A 449 21.18 -0.70 19.76
C HIS A 449 21.95 0.21 20.74
N PRO A 450 21.62 1.50 20.88
CA PRO A 450 21.93 2.23 22.08
C PRO A 450 20.94 1.84 23.18
N ASN A 451 21.46 1.42 24.33
CA ASN A 451 20.70 1.06 25.52
C ASN A 451 20.20 2.29 26.30
N ASN A 452 19.07 2.08 26.97
CA ASN A 452 18.51 2.75 28.15
C ASN A 452 17.90 4.16 27.99
N SER A 453 16.59 4.21 28.24
CA SER A 453 16.00 5.17 29.19
C SER A 453 14.69 4.65 29.77
N THR A 454 14.46 5.01 31.03
CA THR A 454 13.45 4.54 31.98
C THR A 454 12.04 5.08 31.70
N PHE A 455 11.04 4.22 31.94
CA PHE A 455 9.61 4.50 31.87
C PHE A 455 9.16 5.58 32.88
N ASN A 456 8.48 6.61 32.38
CA ASN A 456 7.54 7.46 33.14
C ASN A 456 6.34 7.81 32.23
N HIS A 457 5.20 8.11 32.85
CA HIS A 457 3.86 8.31 32.23
C HIS A 457 3.83 9.20 30.96
N PRO A 458 2.90 8.95 30.01
CA PRO A 458 2.93 9.53 28.67
C PRO A 458 2.38 10.96 28.67
N GLN A 459 3.28 11.93 28.79
CA GLN A 459 3.10 13.26 28.20
C GLN A 459 3.95 13.29 26.92
N LEU A 460 3.50 13.97 25.86
CA LEU A 460 4.38 14.24 24.71
C LEU A 460 5.71 14.79 25.24
N SER A 461 6.82 14.30 24.70
CA SER A 461 8.14 14.82 25.05
C SER A 461 8.15 16.36 24.94
N TYR A 462 8.69 17.06 25.93
CA TYR A 462 8.82 18.53 25.89
C TYR A 462 9.52 19.00 24.60
N ASP A 463 10.45 18.20 24.08
CA ASP A 463 11.15 18.44 22.82
C ASP A 463 10.21 18.27 21.61
N ALA A 464 9.33 17.26 21.61
CA ALA A 464 8.33 17.05 20.56
C ALA A 464 7.26 18.16 20.57
N VAL A 465 6.80 18.62 21.74
CA VAL A 465 5.87 19.76 21.86
C VAL A 465 6.52 21.06 21.37
N THR A 466 7.79 21.30 21.71
CA THR A 466 8.53 22.51 21.31
C THR A 466 8.83 22.50 19.81
N GLU A 467 9.19 21.35 19.23
CA GLU A 467 9.34 21.20 17.78
C GLU A 467 7.99 21.33 17.05
N LEU A 468 6.90 20.75 17.57
CA LEU A 468 5.55 20.91 17.02
C LEU A 468 5.07 22.38 17.07
N GLN A 469 5.36 23.13 18.14
CA GLN A 469 5.05 24.56 18.26
C GLN A 469 5.93 25.44 17.34
N ALA A 470 7.18 25.05 17.11
CA ALA A 470 8.05 25.72 16.14
C ALA A 470 7.60 25.48 14.69
N VAL A 471 7.00 24.31 14.43
CA VAL A 471 6.43 23.90 13.13
C VAL A 471 5.03 24.47 12.90
N GLU A 472 4.23 24.70 13.96
CA GLU A 472 2.96 25.43 13.89
C GLU A 472 3.12 26.83 13.30
N ASN A 473 4.26 27.49 13.54
CA ASN A 473 4.62 28.79 12.96
C ASN A 473 5.07 28.72 11.49
N LYS A 474 5.21 27.52 10.91
CA LYS A 474 5.62 27.28 9.52
C LYS A 474 4.69 26.25 8.85
N ALA A 475 3.50 26.70 8.43
CA ALA A 475 2.69 26.14 7.32
C ALA A 475 2.43 24.61 7.25
N LEU A 476 2.74 23.80 8.27
CA LEU A 476 2.57 22.35 8.23
C LEU A 476 1.10 21.93 8.09
N TRP A 477 0.20 22.73 8.67
CA TRP A 477 -1.24 22.53 8.62
C TRP A 477 -1.85 22.81 7.24
N ASP A 478 -1.24 23.68 6.43
CA ASP A 478 -1.72 23.96 5.07
C ASP A 478 -1.64 22.70 4.19
N HIS A 479 -0.66 21.83 4.41
CA HIS A 479 -0.53 20.55 3.68
C HIS A 479 -1.59 19.50 4.07
N LEU A 480 -2.21 19.64 5.25
CA LEU A 480 -3.28 18.77 5.75
C LEU A 480 -4.67 19.25 5.32
N PHE A 481 -4.87 20.57 5.24
CA PHE A 481 -6.17 21.20 4.98
C PHE A 481 -6.35 21.83 3.58
N SER A 482 -5.28 21.99 2.78
CA SER A 482 -5.41 22.52 1.42
C SER A 482 -6.04 21.47 0.49
N ALA A 483 -7.30 21.72 0.13
CA ALA A 483 -8.06 20.97 -0.85
C ALA A 483 -7.84 21.48 -2.29
N ASP A 484 -6.92 22.44 -2.51
CA ASP A 484 -6.94 23.29 -3.72
C ASP A 484 -5.98 22.87 -4.85
N TYR A 485 -5.49 21.63 -4.88
CA TYR A 485 -4.49 21.24 -5.90
C TYR A 485 -4.83 20.03 -6.78
N LEU A 486 -6.10 19.64 -6.89
CA LEU A 486 -6.51 18.56 -7.80
C LEU A 486 -7.89 18.80 -8.45
N THR A 487 -8.05 19.94 -9.12
CA THR A 487 -8.90 20.03 -10.32
C THR A 487 -8.06 19.81 -11.57
#